data_AF-X6P0V6-F1
#
_entry.id   AF-X6P0V6-F1
#
_cell.length_a   1.000
_cell.length_b   1.000
_cell.length_c   1.000
_cell.angle_alpha   90.00
_cell.angle_beta   90.00
_cell.angle_gamma   90.00
#
_symmetry.space_group_name_H-M   'P 1'
#
loop_
_entity.id
_entity.type
_entity.pdbx_description
1 polymer ?
#
loop_
_entity_poly.entity_id
_entity_poly.type
_entity_poly.pdbx_seq_one_letter_code
_entity_poly.pdbx_strand_id
1 'polypeptide(L)'
;VTPFFSLSWILTWFSHNIERFEDIARLYDFFLASHPLMPVYFTVAMIVDFREKLLNECECSPGGVHIFFQHIKWNDWRKERFDKVIEDSAQMFQRFPPRQLYTEFAFEELKQIPDDSPFLAQNIDEVVDLNKQYSGIYLRLPFWHYQNPDFWNYIALPLAAAALAGYCISTWNTKK
;
A
#
# COMPACT_ATOMS: atom_id res chain seq x y z
N VAL A 1 -22.53 -3.16 5.98
CA VAL A 1 -21.97 -3.88 4.81
C VAL A 1 -20.47 -3.90 4.96
N THR A 2 -19.83 -5.06 4.84
CA THR A 2 -18.37 -5.14 4.80
C THR A 2 -17.87 -4.66 3.44
N PRO A 3 -16.97 -3.66 3.37
CA PRO A 3 -16.58 -3.01 2.11
C PRO A 3 -15.53 -3.83 1.33
N PHE A 4 -15.76 -5.12 1.08
CA PHE A 4 -14.80 -5.96 0.36
C PHE A 4 -14.54 -5.49 -1.08
N PHE A 5 -15.45 -4.71 -1.67
CA PHE A 5 -15.31 -4.17 -3.02
C PHE A 5 -14.09 -3.25 -3.17
N SER A 6 -13.69 -2.54 -2.11
CA SER A 6 -12.57 -1.58 -2.17
C SER A 6 -11.23 -2.19 -1.79
N LEU A 7 -11.20 -3.45 -1.36
CA LEU A 7 -9.98 -4.10 -0.91
C LEU A 7 -8.92 -4.15 -2.02
N SER A 8 -9.32 -4.49 -3.25
CA SER A 8 -8.40 -4.51 -4.40
C SER A 8 -7.82 -3.13 -4.69
N TRP A 9 -8.63 -2.07 -4.56
CA TRP A 9 -8.18 -0.70 -4.79
C TRP A 9 -7.09 -0.28 -3.81
N ILE A 10 -7.30 -0.56 -2.53
CA ILE A 10 -6.35 -0.19 -1.47
C ILE A 10 -5.08 -1.04 -1.58
N LEU A 11 -5.20 -2.35 -1.82
CA LEU A 11 -4.03 -3.24 -1.91
C LEU A 11 -3.13 -2.94 -3.11
N THR A 12 -3.71 -2.46 -4.21
CA THR A 12 -2.99 -2.26 -5.47
C THR A 12 -2.87 -0.79 -5.86
N TRP A 13 -3.24 0.10 -4.94
CA TRP A 13 -3.29 1.55 -5.15
C TRP A 13 -3.98 1.92 -6.46
N PHE A 14 -5.13 1.29 -6.73
CA PHE A 14 -5.96 1.49 -7.93
C PHE A 14 -5.31 1.13 -9.29
N SER A 15 -4.13 0.50 -9.29
CA SER A 15 -3.37 0.21 -10.53
C SER A 15 -4.08 -0.75 -11.49
N HIS A 16 -4.99 -1.59 -11.01
CA HIS A 16 -5.81 -2.45 -11.87
C HIS A 16 -7.06 -1.76 -12.44
N ASN A 17 -7.43 -0.59 -11.92
CA ASN A 17 -8.67 0.11 -12.28
C ASN A 17 -8.42 1.34 -13.16
N ILE A 18 -7.32 2.05 -12.93
CA ILE A 18 -6.97 3.26 -13.66
C ILE A 18 -5.99 2.89 -14.77
N GLU A 19 -6.45 2.96 -16.02
CA GLU A 19 -5.68 2.56 -17.20
C GLU A 19 -4.66 3.63 -17.63
N ARG A 20 -4.98 4.91 -17.39
CA ARG A 20 -4.14 6.04 -17.80
C ARG A 20 -2.93 6.18 -16.88
N PHE A 21 -1.74 6.00 -17.44
CA PHE A 21 -0.48 6.04 -16.70
C PHE A 21 -0.26 7.35 -15.94
N GLU A 22 -0.60 8.49 -16.54
CA GLU A 22 -0.43 9.81 -15.91
C GLU A 22 -1.26 9.96 -14.62
N ASP A 23 -2.49 9.44 -14.63
CA ASP A 23 -3.42 9.55 -13.51
C ASP A 23 -2.99 8.61 -12.36
N ILE A 24 -2.58 7.38 -12.68
CA ILE A 24 -2.08 6.43 -11.68
C ILE A 24 -0.73 6.87 -11.10
N ALA A 25 0.19 7.40 -11.91
CA ALA A 25 1.47 7.94 -11.45
C ALA A 25 1.26 9.09 -10.46
N ARG A 26 0.32 10.00 -10.75
CA ARG A 26 -0.07 11.09 -9.86
C ARG A 26 -0.59 10.60 -8.51
N LEU A 27 -1.39 9.53 -8.49
CA LEU A 27 -1.86 8.91 -7.25
C LEU A 27 -0.72 8.26 -6.46
N TYR A 28 0.22 7.60 -7.14
CA TYR A 28 1.39 7.01 -6.50
C TYR A 28 2.27 8.08 -5.86
N ASP A 29 2.55 9.19 -6.56
CA ASP A 29 3.27 10.33 -5.99
C ASP A 29 2.59 10.84 -4.72
N PHE A 30 1.26 10.98 -4.76
CA PHE A 30 0.48 11.39 -3.59
C PHE A 30 0.56 10.39 -2.43
N PHE A 31 0.37 9.10 -2.68
CA PHE A 31 0.40 8.08 -1.63
C PHE A 31 1.80 7.92 -1.02
N LEU A 32 2.86 8.02 -1.82
CA LEU A 32 4.24 7.93 -1.35
C LEU A 32 4.67 9.18 -0.56
N ALA A 33 4.16 10.35 -0.92
CA ALA A 33 4.44 11.59 -0.22
C ALA A 33 3.59 11.79 1.06
N SER A 34 2.63 10.90 1.33
CA SER A 34 1.63 11.06 2.38
C SER A 34 1.70 9.94 3.43
N HIS A 35 0.81 10.03 4.42
CA HIS A 35 0.65 9.00 5.45
C HIS A 35 0.31 7.62 4.85
N PRO A 36 0.79 6.49 5.41
CA PRO A 36 0.53 5.14 4.86
C PRO A 36 -0.95 4.77 4.70
N LEU A 37 -1.84 5.39 5.49
CA LEU A 37 -3.30 5.20 5.38
C LEU A 37 -3.96 6.07 4.30
N MET A 38 -3.21 6.92 3.59
CA MET A 38 -3.77 7.82 2.58
C MET A 38 -4.59 7.12 1.48
N PRO A 39 -4.23 5.92 0.98
CA PRO A 39 -5.08 5.16 0.06
C PRO A 39 -6.49 4.88 0.60
N VAL A 40 -6.65 4.73 1.93
CA VAL A 40 -7.95 4.55 2.59
C VAL A 40 -8.73 5.85 2.57
N TYR A 41 -8.12 6.97 2.94
CA TYR A 41 -8.78 8.29 2.89
C TYR A 41 -9.18 8.67 1.47
N PHE A 42 -8.32 8.41 0.50
CA PHE A 42 -8.63 8.60 -0.92
C PHE A 42 -9.83 7.76 -1.35
N THR A 43 -9.87 6.49 -0.95
CA THR A 43 -11.03 5.61 -1.23
C THR A 43 -12.32 6.17 -0.65
N VAL A 44 -12.30 6.66 0.60
CA VAL A 44 -13.48 7.25 1.22
C VAL A 44 -13.89 8.54 0.53
N ALA A 45 -12.95 9.42 0.18
CA ALA A 45 -13.22 10.66 -0.55
C ALA A 45 -13.84 10.37 -1.92
N MET A 46 -13.35 9.35 -2.63
CA MET A 46 -13.90 8.87 -3.89
C MET A 46 -15.34 8.36 -3.72
N ILE A 47 -15.63 7.58 -2.67
CA ILE A 47 -16.99 7.11 -2.36
C ILE A 47 -17.93 8.29 -2.08
N VAL A 48 -17.46 9.29 -1.33
CA VAL A 48 -18.23 10.53 -1.05
C VAL A 48 -18.50 11.31 -2.33
N ASP A 49 -17.55 11.36 -3.26
CA ASP A 49 -17.73 12.00 -4.58
C ASP A 49 -18.79 11.27 -5.43
N PHE A 50 -18.99 9.97 -5.23
CA PHE A 50 -20.09 9.20 -5.83
C PHE A 50 -21.40 9.23 -5.05
N ARG A 51 -21.49 9.90 -3.89
CA ARG A 51 -22.63 9.84 -2.97
C ARG A 51 -23.97 10.06 -3.65
N GLU A 52 -24.11 11.14 -4.43
CA GLU A 52 -25.38 11.47 -5.09
C GLU A 52 -25.79 10.38 -6.08
N LYS A 53 -24.85 9.85 -6.85
CA LYS A 53 -25.12 8.77 -7.79
C LYS A 53 -25.47 7.47 -7.08
N LEU A 54 -24.74 7.15 -6.01
CA LEU A 54 -24.97 5.96 -5.20
C LEU A 54 -26.35 5.98 -4.56
N LEU A 55 -26.77 7.11 -3.97
CA LEU A 55 -28.07 7.23 -3.30
C LEU A 55 -29.27 7.20 -4.26
N ASN A 56 -29.08 7.62 -5.51
CA ASN A 56 -30.15 7.69 -6.50
C ASN A 56 -30.27 6.45 -7.39
N GLU A 57 -29.15 5.81 -7.75
CA GLU A 57 -29.12 4.74 -8.76
C GLU A 57 -28.84 3.35 -8.17
N CYS A 58 -28.25 3.24 -6.98
CA CYS A 58 -27.87 1.96 -6.41
C CYS A 58 -29.06 1.29 -5.71
N GLU A 59 -29.22 -0.01 -5.95
CA GLU A 59 -30.10 -0.84 -5.12
C GLU A 59 -29.60 -0.82 -3.66
N CYS A 60 -30.53 -0.68 -2.71
CA CYS A 60 -30.22 -0.67 -1.28
C CYS A 60 -29.92 -2.08 -0.74
N SER A 61 -28.89 -2.73 -1.29
CA SER A 61 -28.41 -4.04 -0.87
C SER A 61 -26.87 -4.11 -0.90
N PRO A 62 -26.24 -4.98 -0.08
CA PRO A 62 -24.80 -5.17 -0.11
C PRO A 62 -24.26 -5.57 -1.50
N GLY A 63 -25.02 -6.38 -2.23
CA GLY A 63 -24.72 -6.78 -3.61
C GLY A 63 -24.86 -5.61 -4.59
N GLY A 64 -25.90 -4.79 -4.45
CA GLY A 64 -26.10 -3.58 -5.25
C GLY A 64 -24.90 -2.64 -5.19
N VAL A 65 -24.39 -2.38 -3.98
CA VAL A 65 -23.20 -1.53 -3.78
C VAL A 65 -21.96 -2.13 -4.46
N HIS A 66 -21.75 -3.45 -4.31
CA HIS A 66 -20.62 -4.13 -4.95
C HIS A 66 -20.68 -4.00 -6.49
N ILE A 67 -21.85 -4.27 -7.07
CA ILE A 67 -22.09 -4.15 -8.51
C ILE A 67 -21.90 -2.71 -8.98
N PHE A 68 -22.44 -1.73 -8.25
CA PHE A 68 -22.31 -0.31 -8.59
C PHE A 68 -20.84 0.10 -8.77
N PHE A 69 -20.00 -0.26 -7.81
CA PHE A 69 -18.58 0.11 -7.82
C PHE A 69 -17.76 -0.66 -8.86
N GLN A 70 -18.17 -1.87 -9.24
CA GLN A 70 -17.54 -2.61 -10.35
C GLN A 70 -17.77 -1.97 -11.72
N HIS A 71 -18.87 -1.23 -11.89
CA HIS A 71 -19.24 -0.60 -13.16
C HIS A 71 -18.74 0.84 -13.31
N ILE A 72 -17.85 1.30 -12.41
CA ILE A 72 -17.22 2.62 -12.56
C ILE A 72 -16.41 2.65 -13.85
N LYS A 73 -16.72 3.63 -14.70
CA LYS A 73 -15.93 3.96 -15.89
C LYS A 73 -14.79 4.89 -15.50
N TRP A 74 -13.66 4.31 -15.09
CA TRP A 74 -12.47 5.06 -14.70
C TRP A 74 -11.91 5.93 -15.84
N ASN A 75 -12.14 5.54 -17.10
CA ASN A 75 -11.72 6.32 -18.27
C ASN A 75 -12.48 7.63 -18.45
N ASP A 76 -13.66 7.78 -17.84
CA ASP A 76 -14.43 9.03 -17.86
C ASP A 76 -13.90 10.03 -16.80
N TRP A 77 -13.03 9.59 -15.90
CA TRP A 77 -12.43 10.47 -14.90
C TRP A 77 -11.35 11.32 -15.55
N ARG A 78 -11.53 12.65 -15.43
CA ARG A 78 -10.50 13.61 -15.81
C ARG A 78 -9.60 13.93 -14.63
N LYS A 79 -8.41 14.44 -14.96
CA LYS A 79 -7.40 14.89 -14.00
C LYS A 79 -7.98 15.80 -12.91
N GLU A 80 -8.86 16.74 -13.26
CA GLU A 80 -9.46 17.66 -12.29
C GLU A 80 -10.25 16.94 -11.19
N ARG A 81 -10.90 15.81 -11.53
CA ARG A 81 -11.65 15.02 -10.57
C ARG A 81 -10.72 14.26 -9.63
N PHE A 82 -9.62 13.70 -10.16
CA PHE A 82 -8.59 13.09 -9.32
C PHE A 82 -7.96 14.10 -8.37
N ASP A 83 -7.57 15.28 -8.87
CA ASP A 83 -6.99 16.34 -8.04
C ASP A 83 -7.97 16.80 -6.94
N LYS A 84 -9.27 16.92 -7.24
CA LYS A 84 -10.30 17.20 -6.23
C LYS A 84 -10.36 16.10 -5.15
N VAL A 85 -10.39 14.82 -5.54
CA VAL A 85 -10.47 13.72 -4.56
C VAL A 85 -9.19 13.62 -3.72
N ILE A 86 -8.02 13.91 -4.32
CA ILE A 86 -6.76 14.03 -3.59
C ILE A 86 -6.88 15.12 -2.51
N GLU A 87 -7.33 16.31 -2.88
CA GLU A 87 -7.53 17.42 -1.94
C GLU A 87 -8.54 17.06 -0.84
N ASP A 88 -9.70 16.52 -1.21
CA ASP A 88 -10.75 16.08 -0.27
C ASP A 88 -10.20 15.03 0.71
N SER A 89 -9.37 14.10 0.24
CA SER A 89 -8.76 13.07 1.08
C SER A 89 -7.75 13.64 2.08
N ALA A 90 -6.94 14.61 1.67
CA ALA A 90 -5.99 15.29 2.55
C ALA A 90 -6.71 16.13 3.62
N GLN A 91 -7.78 16.83 3.24
CA GLN A 91 -8.63 17.56 4.20
C GLN A 91 -9.30 16.60 5.19
N MET A 92 -9.78 15.45 4.72
CA MET A 92 -10.39 14.44 5.58
C MET A 92 -9.39 13.83 6.57
N PHE A 93 -8.14 13.61 6.14
CA PHE A 93 -7.07 13.17 7.03
C PHE A 93 -6.79 14.17 8.15
N GLN A 94 -6.73 15.47 7.84
CA GLN A 94 -6.55 16.52 8.84
C GLN A 94 -7.72 16.61 9.82
N ARG A 95 -8.94 16.44 9.31
CA ARG A 95 -10.17 16.52 10.12
C ARG A 95 -10.37 15.30 11.02
N PHE A 96 -9.96 14.13 10.55
CA PHE A 96 -10.15 12.85 11.23
C PHE A 96 -8.83 12.06 11.26
N PRO A 97 -7.84 12.49 12.05
CA PRO A 97 -6.54 11.83 12.05
C PRO A 97 -6.66 10.40 12.63
N PRO A 98 -5.86 9.44 12.13
CA PRO A 98 -6.01 8.02 12.47
C PRO A 98 -6.01 7.77 13.98
N ARG A 99 -5.07 8.37 14.72
CA ARG A 99 -4.95 8.20 16.18
C ARG A 99 -6.23 8.55 16.93
N GLN A 100 -6.94 9.60 16.52
CA GLN A 100 -8.20 10.01 17.13
C GLN A 100 -9.31 8.99 16.82
N LEU A 101 -9.48 8.63 15.55
CA LEU A 101 -10.46 7.62 15.12
C LEU A 101 -10.25 6.29 15.88
N TYR A 102 -8.98 5.89 15.99
CA TYR A 102 -8.58 4.69 16.66
C TYR A 102 -8.93 4.69 18.15
N THR A 103 -8.74 5.81 18.83
CA THR A 103 -9.07 5.96 20.25
C THR A 103 -10.59 6.05 20.46
N GLU A 104 -11.29 6.79 19.61
CA GLU A 104 -12.74 7.03 19.73
C GLU A 104 -13.58 5.79 19.46
N PHE A 105 -13.21 5.00 18.45
CA PHE A 105 -13.96 3.81 18.04
C PHE A 105 -13.45 2.52 18.68
N ALA A 106 -12.49 2.61 19.60
CA ALA A 106 -12.01 1.54 20.48
C ALA A 106 -11.78 0.19 19.77
N PHE A 107 -11.03 0.19 18.67
CA PHE A 107 -10.68 -1.07 17.99
C PHE A 107 -9.78 -1.88 18.92
N GLU A 108 -10.24 -3.06 19.36
CA GLU A 108 -9.48 -3.96 20.21
C GLU A 108 -8.14 -4.37 19.55
N GLU A 109 -8.08 -4.35 18.22
CA GLU A 109 -6.89 -4.56 17.41
C GLU A 109 -5.79 -3.51 17.67
N LEU A 110 -6.13 -2.29 18.08
CA LEU A 110 -5.13 -1.25 18.39
C LEU A 110 -4.39 -1.49 19.69
N LYS A 111 -4.96 -2.22 20.65
CA LYS A 111 -4.20 -2.63 21.83
C LYS A 111 -2.97 -3.48 21.44
N GLN A 112 -2.98 -4.04 20.23
CA GLN A 112 -1.87 -4.80 19.67
C GLN A 112 -0.90 -3.92 18.86
N ILE A 113 -1.31 -2.72 18.44
CA ILE A 113 -0.46 -1.80 17.69
C ILE A 113 0.44 -1.05 18.69
N PRO A 114 1.77 -1.10 18.52
CA PRO A 114 2.69 -0.36 19.38
C PRO A 114 2.43 1.15 19.32
N ASP A 115 2.61 1.85 20.43
CA ASP A 115 2.41 3.31 20.51
C ASP A 115 3.33 4.11 19.57
N ASP A 116 4.48 3.53 19.22
CA ASP A 116 5.49 4.03 18.28
C ASP A 116 5.31 3.47 16.85
N SER A 117 4.13 2.93 16.54
CA SER A 117 3.83 2.47 15.19
C SER A 117 3.72 3.64 14.21
N PRO A 118 4.30 3.53 12.99
CA PRO A 118 4.14 4.55 11.96
C PRO A 118 2.68 4.77 11.52
N PHE A 119 1.77 3.84 11.80
CA PHE A 119 0.34 4.01 11.53
C PHE A 119 -0.35 5.02 12.45
N LEU A 120 0.28 5.36 13.57
CA LEU A 120 -0.22 6.33 14.55
C LEU A 120 0.41 7.71 14.38
N ALA A 121 1.49 7.82 13.59
CA ALA A 121 2.22 9.06 13.38
C ALA A 121 1.40 10.03 12.51
N GLN A 122 1.24 11.28 12.95
CA GLN A 122 0.51 12.29 12.18
C GLN A 122 1.44 13.17 11.34
N ASN A 123 2.65 13.42 11.84
CA ASN A 123 3.61 14.34 11.27
C ASN A 123 4.93 13.65 10.96
N ILE A 124 5.70 14.20 10.03
CA ILE A 124 7.02 13.66 9.68
C ILE A 124 7.98 13.67 10.87
N ASP A 125 7.86 14.66 11.76
CA ASP A 125 8.69 14.78 12.96
C ASP A 125 8.48 13.60 13.90
N GLU A 126 7.24 13.12 14.03
CA GLU A 126 6.92 11.93 14.83
C GLU A 126 7.56 10.68 14.23
N VAL A 127 7.70 10.60 12.91
CA VAL A 127 8.32 9.47 12.20
C VAL A 127 9.82 9.38 12.45
N VAL A 128 10.51 10.52 12.61
CA VAL A 128 11.96 10.57 12.84
C VAL A 128 12.36 9.89 14.14
N ASP A 129 11.53 10.04 15.17
CA ASP A 129 11.78 9.51 16.52
C ASP A 129 11.27 8.07 16.70
N LEU A 130 10.65 7.46 15.68
CA LEU A 130 10.13 6.10 15.78
C LEU A 130 11.25 5.06 15.89
N ASN A 131 10.87 3.92 16.45
CA ASN A 131 11.77 2.78 16.55
C ASN A 131 12.32 2.40 15.16
N LYS A 132 13.65 2.47 15.06
CA LYS A 132 14.39 2.22 13.83
C LYS A 132 14.21 0.81 13.28
N GLN A 133 13.72 -0.14 14.08
CA GLN A 133 13.33 -1.47 13.60
C GLN A 133 12.25 -1.42 12.50
N TYR A 134 11.39 -0.40 12.50
CA TYR A 134 10.40 -0.20 11.43
C TYR A 134 11.03 0.33 10.14
N SER A 135 12.26 0.86 10.19
CA SER A 135 12.95 1.35 9.00
C SER A 135 13.55 0.21 8.18
N GLY A 136 13.42 0.31 6.85
CA GLY A 136 13.98 -0.62 5.86
C GLY A 136 15.45 -0.99 6.08
N ILE A 137 16.21 -0.09 6.72
CA ILE A 137 17.64 -0.23 7.02
C ILE A 137 17.90 -1.41 7.98
N TYR A 138 17.01 -1.63 8.95
CA TYR A 138 17.09 -2.74 9.91
C TYR A 138 16.22 -3.94 9.50
N LEU A 139 15.28 -3.74 8.57
CA LEU A 139 14.62 -4.79 7.79
C LEU A 139 15.55 -5.45 6.75
N ARG A 140 16.86 -5.12 6.74
CA ARG A 140 17.86 -6.02 6.16
C ARG A 140 17.67 -7.37 6.84
N LEU A 141 16.92 -8.23 6.15
CA LEU A 141 16.80 -9.65 6.40
C LEU A 141 18.17 -10.12 6.90
N PRO A 142 18.32 -10.41 8.20
CA PRO A 142 19.64 -10.46 8.82
C PRO A 142 20.53 -11.49 8.15
N PHE A 143 19.93 -12.47 7.49
CA PHE A 143 20.60 -13.50 6.70
C PHE A 143 21.28 -13.01 5.41
N TRP A 144 21.00 -11.82 4.89
CA TRP A 144 21.75 -11.24 3.75
C TRP A 144 23.03 -10.51 4.19
N HIS A 145 23.23 -10.33 5.49
CA HIS A 145 24.43 -9.68 6.02
C HIS A 145 25.60 -10.68 6.00
N TYR A 146 26.71 -10.38 5.32
CA TYR A 146 27.86 -11.32 5.22
C TYR A 146 28.48 -11.73 6.56
N GLN A 147 28.26 -10.93 7.61
CA GLN A 147 28.67 -11.25 8.98
C GLN A 147 27.72 -12.21 9.69
N ASN A 148 26.52 -12.44 9.16
CA ASN A 148 25.59 -13.43 9.67
C ASN A 148 26.00 -14.83 9.17
N PRO A 149 26.20 -15.84 10.05
CA PRO A 149 26.53 -17.20 9.62
C PRO A 149 25.48 -17.83 8.68
N ASP A 150 24.20 -17.47 8.82
CA ASP A 150 23.14 -17.98 7.95
C ASP A 150 23.30 -17.53 6.49
N PHE A 151 23.93 -16.38 6.24
CA PHE A 151 24.27 -15.92 4.89
C PHE A 151 25.15 -16.93 4.16
N TRP A 152 26.16 -17.46 4.85
CA TRP A 152 27.11 -18.38 4.25
C TRP A 152 26.47 -19.71 3.93
N ASN A 153 25.61 -20.20 4.83
CA ASN A 153 24.93 -21.49 4.69
C ASN A 153 23.88 -21.48 3.58
N TYR A 154 23.04 -20.44 3.52
CA TYR A 154 21.88 -20.43 2.63
C TYR A 154 22.09 -19.71 1.30
N ILE A 155 23.11 -18.85 1.19
CA ILE A 155 23.35 -18.05 -0.02
C ILE A 155 24.73 -18.32 -0.61
N ALA A 156 25.80 -18.06 0.15
CA ALA A 156 27.15 -18.04 -0.42
C ALA A 156 27.63 -19.43 -0.87
N LEU A 157 27.45 -20.47 -0.04
CA LEU A 157 27.85 -21.84 -0.36
C LEU A 157 27.10 -22.41 -1.57
N PRO A 158 25.75 -22.32 -1.65
CA PRO A 158 25.02 -22.77 -2.84
C PRO A 158 25.43 -22.06 -4.13
N LEU A 159 25.63 -20.73 -4.09
CA LEU A 159 26.06 -19.95 -5.26
C LEU A 159 27.47 -20.34 -5.71
N ALA A 160 28.40 -20.54 -4.77
CA ALA A 160 29.74 -21.00 -5.08
C ALA A 160 29.74 -22.40 -5.71
N ALA A 161 28.95 -23.33 -5.16
CA ALA A 161 28.80 -24.67 -5.72
C ALA A 161 28.21 -24.66 -7.14
N ALA A 162 27.18 -23.83 -7.37
CA ALA A 162 26.58 -23.67 -8.69
C ALA A 162 27.57 -23.07 -9.71
N ALA A 163 28.36 -22.07 -9.31
CA ALA A 163 29.38 -21.46 -10.17
C ALA A 163 30.49 -22.47 -10.52
N LEU A 164 30.94 -23.27 -9.55
CA LEU A 164 31.92 -24.35 -9.78
C LEU A 164 31.36 -25.43 -10.72
N ALA A 165 30.12 -25.86 -10.51
CA ALA A 165 29.47 -26.82 -11.39
C ALA A 165 29.37 -26.28 -12.83
N GLY A 166 28.95 -25.02 -12.99
CA GLY A 166 28.91 -24.34 -14.28
C GLY A 166 30.29 -24.25 -14.96
N TYR A 167 31.33 -23.94 -14.20
CA TYR A 167 32.71 -23.91 -14.70
C TYR A 167 33.21 -25.30 -15.14
N CYS A 168 32.93 -26.35 -14.35
CA CYS A 168 33.27 -27.73 -14.69
C CYS A 168 32.55 -28.20 -15.97
N ILE A 169 31.27 -27.85 -16.14
CA ILE A 169 30.51 -28.18 -17.35
C ILE A 169 31.08 -27.44 -18.57
N SER A 170 31.39 -26.15 -18.43
CA SER A 170 31.97 -25.34 -19.50
C SER A 170 33.35 -25.87 -19.96
N THR A 171 34.21 -26.20 -19.00
CA THR A 171 35.55 -26.76 -19.28
C THR A 171 35.50 -28.19 -19.82
N TRP A 172 34.46 -28.96 -19.52
CA TRP A 172 34.25 -30.27 -20.14
C TRP A 172 33.81 -30.12 -21.61
N ASN A 173 32.84 -29.24 -21.90
CA ASN A 173 32.35 -29.04 -23.26
C ASN A 173 33.41 -28.48 -24.23
N THR A 174 34.42 -27.76 -23.72
CA THR A 174 35.54 -27.25 -24.54
C THR A 174 36.63 -28.28 -24.81
N LYS A 175 36.62 -29.44 -24.12
CA LYS A 175 37.57 -30.54 -24.31
C LYS A 175 37.03 -31.69 -25.17
N LYS A 176 35.74 -31.64 -25.56
CA LYS A 176 35.15 -32.50 -26.59
C LYS A 176 35.25 -31.81 -27.94
#